data_AF-G5E417-F1
#
_entry.id   AF-G5E417-F1
#
_cell.length_a   1.000
_cell.length_b   1.000
_cell.length_c   1.000
_cell.angle_alpha   90.00
_cell.angle_beta   90.00
_cell.angle_gamma   90.00
#
_symmetry.space_group_name_H-M   'P 1'
#
loop_
_entity.id
_entity.type
_entity.pdbx_description
1 polymer ?
#
loop_
_entity_poly.entity_id
_entity_poly.type
_entity_poly.pdbx_seq_one_letter_code
_entity_poly.pdbx_strand_id
1 'polypeptide(L)'
;ETAFRNMTVPYGWAQRPMLQRIDKLHSDIPITAIYGARSCIDGNSGSTIQSLLPKSCVKTIAIRGAGHYVFADQPEEFNQNVTQICDSVD
;
A
#
# COMPACT_ATOMS: atom_id res chain seq x y z
N GLU A 1 17.02 17.34 -9.82
CA GLU A 1 16.49 16.01 -9.43
C GLU A 1 16.14 15.08 -10.62
N THR A 2 16.10 15.56 -11.87
CA THR A 2 15.78 14.71 -13.05
C THR A 2 16.86 13.69 -13.43
N ALA A 3 18.13 14.08 -13.31
CA ALA A 3 19.26 13.21 -13.68
C ALA A 3 19.41 12.00 -12.72
N PHE A 4 19.27 12.24 -11.41
CA PHE A 4 19.36 11.17 -10.40
C PHE A 4 18.21 10.17 -10.53
N ARG A 5 17.00 10.67 -10.80
CA ARG A 5 15.82 9.85 -11.13
C ARG A 5 16.09 8.98 -12.36
N ASN A 6 16.56 9.54 -13.48
CA ASN A 6 16.86 8.74 -14.68
C ASN A 6 17.96 7.69 -14.48
N MET A 7 18.95 7.96 -13.62
CA MET A 7 20.03 7.00 -13.33
C MET A 7 19.63 5.87 -12.38
N THR A 8 18.54 6.03 -11.62
CA THR A 8 18.07 5.05 -10.62
C THR A 8 16.78 4.33 -11.02
N VAL A 9 16.01 4.89 -11.98
CA VAL A 9 14.77 4.32 -12.52
C VAL A 9 14.88 2.89 -13.09
N PRO A 10 15.99 2.42 -13.70
CA PRO A 10 15.98 1.06 -14.26
C PRO A 10 16.10 -0.07 -13.22
N TYR A 11 16.58 0.20 -12.00
CA TYR A 11 17.10 -0.86 -11.10
C TYR A 11 16.30 -1.08 -9.81
N GLY A 12 15.31 -0.24 -9.50
CA GLY A 12 14.57 -0.29 -8.22
C GLY A 12 13.10 -0.72 -8.30
N TRP A 13 12.59 -1.09 -9.48
CA TRP A 13 11.15 -1.31 -9.68
C TRP A 13 10.79 -2.78 -9.70
N ALA A 14 9.58 -3.09 -9.21
CA ALA A 14 9.04 -4.42 -9.30
C ALA A 14 8.96 -4.87 -10.77
N GLN A 15 9.59 -6.00 -11.11
CA GLN A 15 9.56 -6.56 -12.46
C GLN A 15 8.14 -6.89 -12.94
N ARG A 16 7.23 -7.19 -12.00
CA ARG A 16 5.81 -7.45 -12.25
C ARG A 16 4.98 -6.71 -11.19
N PRO A 17 4.75 -5.40 -11.36
CA PRO A 17 4.09 -4.58 -10.35
C PRO A 17 2.65 -5.03 -10.14
N MET A 18 2.22 -5.13 -8.88
CA MET A 18 0.86 -5.57 -8.55
C MET A 18 -0.21 -4.63 -9.12
N LEU A 19 0.08 -3.33 -9.19
CA LEU A 19 -0.83 -2.31 -9.71
C LEU A 19 -1.27 -2.57 -11.16
N GLN A 20 -0.42 -3.17 -12.00
CA GLN A 20 -0.73 -3.48 -13.40
C GLN A 20 -1.64 -4.71 -13.59
N ARG A 21 -1.93 -5.44 -12.51
CA ARG A 21 -2.75 -6.66 -12.55
C ARG A 21 -3.83 -6.69 -11.48
N ILE A 22 -4.03 -5.59 -10.78
CA ILE A 22 -4.97 -5.50 -9.66
C ILE A 22 -6.42 -5.57 -10.15
N ASP A 23 -6.68 -5.13 -11.38
CA ASP A 23 -7.96 -5.25 -12.08
C ASP A 23 -8.44 -6.69 -12.29
N LYS A 24 -7.50 -7.66 -12.26
CA LYS A 24 -7.80 -9.09 -12.41
C LYS A 24 -8.21 -9.75 -11.11
N LEU A 25 -8.12 -9.04 -9.97
CA LEU A 25 -8.55 -9.56 -8.69
C LEU A 25 -10.09 -9.61 -8.65
N HIS A 26 -10.64 -10.65 -8.04
CA HIS A 26 -12.09 -10.79 -7.89
C HIS A 26 -12.63 -9.66 -7.00
N SER A 27 -13.80 -9.12 -7.35
CA SER A 27 -14.36 -7.94 -6.67
C SER A 27 -14.65 -8.17 -5.19
N ASP A 28 -14.97 -9.40 -4.81
CA ASP A 28 -15.27 -9.82 -3.42
C ASP A 28 -14.03 -9.94 -2.53
N ILE A 29 -12.82 -9.77 -3.05
CA ILE A 29 -11.61 -9.81 -2.23
C ILE A 29 -11.33 -8.40 -1.69
N PRO A 30 -11.51 -8.14 -0.37
CA PRO A 30 -11.20 -6.85 0.22
C PRO A 30 -9.69 -6.61 0.21
N ILE A 31 -9.27 -5.37 -0.07
CA ILE A 31 -7.86 -4.99 -0.10
C ILE A 31 -7.66 -3.88 0.92
N THR A 32 -6.66 -4.03 1.81
CA THR A 32 -6.22 -2.95 2.68
C THR A 32 -4.74 -2.64 2.43
N ALA A 33 -4.44 -1.40 2.06
CA ALA A 33 -3.08 -0.91 1.91
C ALA A 33 -2.64 -0.18 3.19
N ILE A 34 -1.59 -0.66 3.84
CA ILE A 34 -1.00 -0.04 5.04
C ILE A 34 0.34 0.59 4.65
N TYR A 35 0.57 1.84 5.02
CA TYR A 35 1.85 2.52 4.84
C TYR A 35 2.19 3.44 6.02
N GLY A 36 3.48 3.73 6.21
CA GLY A 36 3.91 4.70 7.21
C GLY A 36 3.83 6.14 6.68
N ALA A 37 3.29 7.05 7.48
CA ALA A 37 3.08 8.45 7.11
C ALA A 37 4.36 9.25 6.84
N ARG A 38 5.54 8.73 7.25
CA ARG A 38 6.87 9.32 7.00
C ARG A 38 7.63 8.60 5.90
N SER A 39 7.00 7.69 5.16
CA SER A 39 7.61 6.95 4.06
C SER A 39 7.76 7.81 2.81
N CYS A 40 8.86 7.63 2.07
CA CYS A 40 9.02 8.18 0.72
C CYS A 40 8.15 7.48 -0.32
N ILE A 41 7.55 6.34 0.03
CA ILE A 41 6.51 5.67 -0.75
C ILE A 41 5.18 6.27 -0.28
N ASP A 42 4.62 7.16 -1.08
CA ASP A 42 3.40 7.87 -0.77
C ASP A 42 2.13 7.01 -0.94
N GLY A 43 1.01 7.50 -0.38
CA GLY A 43 -0.29 6.83 -0.43
C GLY A 43 -0.99 6.80 -1.79
N ASN A 44 -0.44 7.42 -2.85
CA ASN A 44 -1.09 7.48 -4.17
C ASN A 44 -1.31 6.09 -4.77
N SER A 45 -0.50 5.10 -4.38
CA SER A 45 -0.75 3.72 -4.79
C SER A 45 -2.12 3.24 -4.30
N GLY A 46 -2.52 3.57 -3.07
CA GLY A 46 -3.84 3.23 -2.52
C GLY A 46 -4.98 3.94 -3.25
N SER A 47 -4.79 5.22 -3.64
CA SER A 47 -5.77 5.96 -4.46
C SER A 47 -5.88 5.40 -5.88
N THR A 48 -4.76 4.97 -6.47
CA THR A 48 -4.77 4.36 -7.81
C THR A 48 -5.47 3.00 -7.78
N ILE A 49 -5.25 2.19 -6.73
CA ILE A 49 -5.95 0.92 -6.55
C ILE A 49 -7.46 1.15 -6.39
N GLN A 50 -7.89 2.15 -5.61
CA GLN A 50 -9.31 2.53 -5.49
C GLN A 50 -9.92 2.90 -6.85
N SER A 51 -9.19 3.65 -7.68
CA SER A 51 -9.67 4.01 -9.02
C SER A 51 -9.76 2.81 -9.97
N LEU A 52 -8.87 1.83 -9.84
CA LEU A 52 -8.84 0.64 -10.70
C LEU A 52 -9.86 -0.43 -10.25
N LEU A 53 -10.25 -0.43 -8.97
CA LEU A 53 -11.22 -1.35 -8.39
C LEU A 53 -12.39 -0.60 -7.72
N PRO A 54 -13.23 0.10 -8.49
CA PRO A 54 -14.33 0.90 -7.94
C PRO A 54 -15.41 0.07 -7.23
N LYS A 55 -15.44 -1.25 -7.48
CA LYS A 55 -16.41 -2.19 -6.89
C LYS A 55 -15.86 -2.94 -5.68
N SER A 56 -14.55 -2.91 -5.44
CA SER A 56 -13.93 -3.60 -4.30
C SER A 56 -13.75 -2.66 -3.13
N CYS A 57 -13.89 -3.18 -1.92
CA CYS A 57 -13.58 -2.44 -0.70
C CYS A 57 -12.06 -2.29 -0.58
N VAL A 58 -11.54 -1.17 -1.10
CA VAL A 58 -10.13 -0.81 -0.97
C VAL A 58 -9.98 0.19 0.16
N LYS A 59 -9.37 -0.22 1.27
CA LYS A 59 -9.05 0.63 2.41
C LYS A 59 -7.59 1.04 2.39
N THR A 60 -7.29 2.22 2.90
CA THR A 60 -5.93 2.72 3.00
C THR A 60 -5.70 3.26 4.40
N ILE A 61 -4.63 2.80 5.06
CA ILE A 61 -4.31 3.12 6.45
C ILE A 61 -2.90 3.71 6.51
N ALA A 62 -2.80 4.91 7.08
CA ALA A 62 -1.53 5.59 7.30
C ALA A 62 -1.14 5.49 8.78
N ILE A 63 -0.06 4.80 9.08
CA ILE A 63 0.47 4.66 10.44
C ILE A 63 1.36 5.86 10.76
N ARG A 64 1.01 6.60 11.81
CA ARG A 64 1.72 7.85 12.15
C ARG A 64 3.03 7.52 12.84
N GLY A 65 4.08 8.28 12.53
CA GLY A 65 5.40 8.06 13.12
C GLY A 65 6.21 6.90 12.50
N ALA A 66 5.63 6.14 11.57
CA ALA A 66 6.32 5.09 10.83
C ALA A 66 6.82 5.52 9.44
N GLY A 67 7.95 4.97 9.03
CA GLY A 67 8.52 5.04 7.68
C GLY A 67 8.08 3.84 6.82
N HIS A 68 8.97 3.33 5.97
CA HIS A 68 8.64 2.23 5.05
C HIS A 68 8.42 0.89 5.79
N TYR A 69 9.18 0.64 6.85
CA TYR A 69 9.09 -0.58 7.66
C TYR A 69 8.09 -0.39 8.81
N VAL A 70 6.81 -0.30 8.45
CA VAL A 70 5.73 0.08 9.35
C VAL A 70 5.63 -0.83 10.58
N PHE A 71 5.85 -2.14 10.37
CA PHE A 71 5.87 -3.15 11.42
C PHE A 71 7.05 -3.01 12.40
N ALA A 72 8.14 -2.36 12.00
CA ALA A 72 9.33 -2.16 12.84
C ALA A 72 9.25 -0.83 13.59
N ASP A 73 8.78 0.22 12.93
CA ASP A 73 8.70 1.55 13.53
C ASP A 73 7.52 1.70 14.51
N GLN A 74 6.40 1.04 14.24
CA GLN A 74 5.16 1.11 15.04
C GLN A 74 4.50 -0.27 15.13
N PRO A 75 5.14 -1.25 15.80
CA PRO A 75 4.65 -2.63 15.86
C PRO A 75 3.26 -2.76 16.50
N GLU A 76 2.98 -1.99 17.56
CA GLU A 76 1.70 -2.03 18.28
C GLU A 76 0.55 -1.51 17.39
N GLU A 77 0.69 -0.32 16.81
CA GLU A 77 -0.32 0.25 15.92
C GLU A 77 -0.49 -0.62 14.67
N PHE A 78 0.58 -1.16 14.10
CA PHE A 78 0.52 -2.08 12.97
C PHE A 78 -0.29 -3.34 13.30
N ASN A 79 0.04 -4.02 14.40
CA ASN A 79 -0.64 -5.26 14.79
C ASN A 79 -2.12 -5.02 15.10
N GLN A 80 -2.46 -3.92 15.79
CA GLN A 80 -3.85 -3.55 16.07
C GLN A 80 -4.64 -3.35 14.77
N ASN A 81 -4.09 -2.62 13.80
CA ASN A 81 -4.73 -2.44 12.50
C ASN A 81 -4.91 -3.78 11.77
N VAL A 82 -3.91 -4.65 11.78
CA VAL A 82 -4.01 -5.99 11.16
C VAL A 82 -5.15 -6.81 11.78
N THR A 83 -5.22 -6.86 13.12
CA THR A 83 -6.31 -7.57 13.82
C THR A 83 -7.68 -7.00 13.46
N GLN A 84 -7.85 -5.67 13.49
CA GLN A 84 -9.11 -5.03 13.12
C GLN A 84 -9.53 -5.31 11.67
N ILE A 85 -8.57 -5.38 10.74
CA ILE A 85 -8.84 -5.75 9.36
C ILE A 85 -9.36 -7.19 9.30
N CYS A 86 -8.68 -8.13 9.96
CA CYS A 86 -9.07 -9.53 10.01
C CYS A 86 -10.47 -9.71 10.62
N ASP A 87 -10.79 -9.01 11.70
CA ASP A 87 -12.11 -9.05 12.33
C ASP A 87 -13.22 -8.45 11.46
N SER A 88 -12.88 -7.62 10.46
CA SER A 88 -13.85 -6.95 9.57
C SER A 88 -14.19 -7.71 8.30
N VAL A 89 -13.50 -8.82 8.04
CA VAL A 89 -13.66 -9.64 6.81
C VAL A 89 -14.22 -11.04 7.09
N ASP A 90 -14.40 -11.41 8.36
CA ASP A 90 -15.18 -12.56 8.82
C ASP A 90 -16.68 -12.20 8.90
#